data_AF-A0A6G1L300-F1
#
_entry.id   AF-A0A6G1L300-F1
#
_cell.length_a   1.000
_cell.length_b   1.000
_cell.length_c   1.000
_cell.angle_alpha   90.00
_cell.angle_beta   90.00
_cell.angle_gamma   90.00
#
_symmetry.space_group_name_H-M   'P 1'
#
loop_
_entity.id
_entity.type
_entity.pdbx_description
1 polymer ?
#
loop_
_entity_poly.entity_id
_entity_poly.type
_entity_poly.pdbx_seq_one_letter_code
_entity_poly.pdbx_strand_id
1 'polypeptide(L)'
;MARNAEKAQSMLFRFRAQQASDLGIISLASTRRPKAISAQDSMPTCERWRGQVLKDISRKITKIQDPALSDYQIRDLNDELNKLFREKWQWEVRIRELGGPNYMRGGGRVVDDAGRVVEGGGRGYKYFGRARELPGVRELFEAAVVGKEEER
;
A
#
# COMPACT_ATOMS: atom_id res chain seq x y z
N MET A 1 -17.71 -33.21 8.46
CA MET A 1 -16.50 -32.39 8.67
C MET A 1 -16.92 -30.93 8.87
N ALA A 2 -16.57 -30.31 9.99
CA ALA A 2 -16.92 -28.90 10.28
C ALA A 2 -16.28 -27.94 9.25
N ARG A 3 -16.98 -26.85 8.91
CA ARG A 3 -16.49 -25.83 7.97
C ARG A 3 -15.24 -25.12 8.53
N ASN A 4 -14.37 -24.58 7.67
CA ASN A 4 -13.13 -23.90 8.10
C ASN A 4 -13.37 -22.79 9.13
N ALA A 5 -14.49 -22.07 9.02
CA ALA A 5 -14.89 -21.04 9.98
C ALA A 5 -15.17 -21.61 11.38
N GLU A 6 -15.75 -22.80 11.48
CA GLU A 6 -16.06 -23.47 12.75
C GLU A 6 -14.80 -24.05 13.40
N LYS A 7 -13.89 -24.62 12.60
CA LYS A 7 -12.58 -25.08 13.07
C LYS A 7 -11.74 -23.93 13.66
N ALA A 8 -11.80 -22.75 13.04
CA ALA A 8 -11.13 -21.54 13.50
C ALA A 8 -11.73 -20.96 14.81
N GLN A 9 -12.90 -21.44 15.24
CA GLN A 9 -13.53 -21.03 16.51
C GLN A 9 -13.36 -22.05 17.64
N SER A 10 -12.71 -23.18 17.38
CA SER A 10 -12.47 -24.21 18.40
C SER A 10 -11.55 -23.73 19.52
N MET A 11 -11.76 -24.25 20.73
CA MET A 11 -10.95 -23.92 21.91
C MET A 11 -9.46 -24.22 21.70
N LEU A 12 -9.13 -25.31 21.01
CA LEU A 12 -7.75 -25.67 20.67
C LEU A 12 -7.10 -24.65 19.71
N PHE A 13 -7.86 -24.17 18.72
CA PHE A 13 -7.36 -23.14 17.80
C PHE A 13 -7.10 -21.82 18.53
N ARG A 14 -8.02 -21.38 19.40
CA ARG A 14 -7.85 -20.18 20.23
C ARG A 14 -6.65 -20.31 21.17
N PHE A 15 -6.48 -21.45 21.83
CA PHE A 15 -5.34 -21.71 22.72
C PHE A 15 -4.00 -21.66 21.98
N ARG A 16 -3.90 -22.27 20.80
CA ARG A 16 -2.69 -22.19 19.96
C ARG A 16 -2.43 -20.78 19.45
N ALA A 17 -3.48 -20.04 19.08
CA ALA A 17 -3.35 -18.64 18.69
C ALA A 17 -2.85 -17.77 19.85
N GLN A 18 -3.28 -18.06 21.09
CA GLN A 18 -2.82 -17.37 22.28
C GLN A 18 -1.36 -17.69 22.62
N GLN A 19 -0.95 -18.96 22.55
CA GLN A 19 0.48 -19.31 22.68
C GLN A 19 1.34 -18.63 21.61
N ALA A 20 0.86 -18.57 20.37
CA ALA A 20 1.56 -17.86 19.30
C ALA A 20 1.65 -16.35 19.59
N SER A 21 0.60 -15.73 20.11
CA SER A 21 0.65 -14.31 20.50
C SER A 21 1.60 -14.06 21.66
N ASP A 22 1.65 -14.96 22.65
CA ASP A 22 2.57 -14.87 23.80
C ASP A 22 4.04 -14.99 23.36
N LEU A 23 4.30 -15.74 22.29
CA LEU A 23 5.60 -15.82 21.60
C LEU A 23 5.87 -14.63 20.66
N GLY A 24 5.02 -13.60 20.62
CA GLY A 24 5.15 -12.44 19.74
C GLY A 24 4.86 -12.73 18.25
N ILE A 25 4.24 -13.87 17.95
CA ILE A 25 3.82 -14.25 16.59
C ILE A 25 2.43 -13.66 16.35
N ILE A 26 2.39 -12.52 15.66
CA ILE A 26 1.15 -11.84 15.30
C ILE A 26 0.46 -12.59 14.15
N SER A 27 -0.80 -13.00 14.37
CA SER A 27 -1.67 -13.53 13.31
C SER A 27 -2.20 -12.39 12.44
N LEU A 28 -1.50 -12.07 11.35
CA LEU A 28 -1.85 -10.96 10.44
C LEU A 28 -3.25 -11.08 9.80
N ALA A 29 -3.79 -12.30 9.68
CA ALA A 29 -5.11 -12.51 9.08
C ALA A 29 -6.26 -12.18 10.03
N SER A 30 -6.03 -12.23 11.34
CA SER A 30 -7.06 -11.99 12.36
C SER A 30 -6.93 -10.64 13.05
N THR A 31 -5.73 -10.07 13.09
CA THR A 31 -5.47 -8.78 13.74
C THR A 31 -5.72 -7.64 12.76
N ARG A 32 -6.48 -6.63 13.17
CA ARG A 32 -6.62 -5.40 12.39
C ARG A 32 -5.34 -4.58 12.50
N ARG A 33 -4.96 -3.95 11.39
CA ARG A 33 -3.79 -3.07 11.36
C ARG A 33 -3.95 -1.91 12.35
N PRO A 34 -2.93 -1.61 13.18
CA PRO A 34 -2.97 -0.50 14.13
C PRO A 34 -3.18 0.85 13.42
N LYS A 35 -4.00 1.73 14.00
CA LYS A 35 -4.18 3.10 13.50
C LYS A 35 -3.02 4.03 13.88
N ALA A 36 -2.45 3.83 15.08
CA ALA A 36 -1.32 4.61 15.58
C ALA A 36 -0.01 3.86 15.28
N ILE A 37 0.60 4.18 14.13
CA ILE A 37 1.88 3.60 13.69
C ILE A 37 3.02 3.96 14.65
N SER A 38 3.00 5.20 15.18
CA SER A 38 4.00 5.71 16.12
C SER A 38 4.05 4.96 17.45
N ALA A 39 2.95 4.31 17.85
CA ALA A 39 2.87 3.54 19.09
C ALA A 39 3.45 2.11 18.97
N GLN A 40 3.99 1.74 17.80
CA GLN A 40 4.62 0.43 17.61
C GLN A 40 6.13 0.52 17.82
N ASP A 41 6.64 -0.20 18.81
CA ASP A 41 8.07 -0.18 19.18
C ASP A 41 8.85 -1.39 18.68
N SER A 42 8.13 -2.42 18.21
CA SER A 42 8.73 -3.65 17.69
C SER A 42 9.00 -3.54 16.19
N MET A 43 10.28 -3.52 15.80
CA MET A 43 10.70 -3.50 14.39
C MET A 43 10.14 -4.70 13.58
N PRO A 44 10.22 -5.96 14.04
CA PRO A 44 9.65 -7.10 13.30
C PRO A 44 8.13 -6.96 13.06
N THR A 45 7.43 -6.34 14.00
CA THR A 45 5.99 -6.07 13.87
C THR A 45 5.73 -5.01 12.80
N CYS A 46 6.51 -3.92 12.79
CA CYS A 46 6.42 -2.88 11.78
C CYS A 46 6.71 -3.42 10.37
N GLU A 47 7.73 -4.28 10.21
CA GLU A 47 8.05 -4.91 8.93
C GLU A 47 6.93 -5.81 8.42
N ARG A 48 6.31 -6.60 9.32
CA ARG A 48 5.14 -7.43 8.97
C ARG A 48 3.97 -6.56 8.48
N TRP A 49 3.65 -5.48 9.18
CA TRP A 49 2.56 -4.57 8.78
C TRP A 49 2.87 -3.87 7.45
N ARG A 50 4.11 -3.41 7.24
CA ARG A 50 4.57 -2.90 5.94
C ARG A 50 4.36 -3.93 4.84
N GLY A 51 4.72 -5.18 5.07
CA GLY A 51 4.49 -6.29 4.13
C GLY A 51 3.01 -6.49 3.80
N GLN A 52 2.12 -6.34 4.78
CA GLN A 52 0.68 -6.41 4.53
C GLN A 52 0.18 -5.25 3.67
N VAL A 53 0.63 -4.01 3.96
CA VAL A 53 0.29 -2.83 3.14
C VAL A 53 0.73 -3.05 1.69
N LEU A 54 1.94 -3.58 1.46
CA LEU A 54 2.44 -3.87 0.13
C LEU A 54 1.57 -4.89 -0.62
N LYS A 55 1.12 -5.95 0.05
CA LYS A 55 0.19 -6.92 -0.55
C LYS A 55 -1.15 -6.27 -0.93
N ASP A 56 -1.66 -5.36 -0.11
CA ASP A 56 -2.90 -4.62 -0.40
C ASP A 56 -2.72 -3.71 -1.61
N ILE A 57 -1.59 -3.00 -1.69
CA ILE A 57 -1.21 -2.18 -2.84
C ILE A 57 -1.17 -3.03 -4.10
N SER A 58 -0.43 -4.15 -4.10
CA SER A 58 -0.32 -5.03 -5.28
C SER A 58 -1.69 -5.51 -5.77
N ARG A 59 -2.57 -5.94 -4.86
CA ARG A 59 -3.93 -6.37 -5.22
C ARG A 59 -4.75 -5.25 -5.86
N LYS A 60 -4.66 -4.02 -5.34
CA LYS A 60 -5.38 -2.87 -5.89
C LYS A 60 -4.78 -2.36 -7.21
N ILE A 61 -3.46 -2.43 -7.37
CA ILE A 61 -2.80 -2.14 -8.66
C ILE A 61 -3.28 -3.11 -9.74
N THR A 62 -3.43 -4.39 -9.44
CA THR A 62 -4.01 -5.33 -10.41
C THR A 62 -5.49 -5.01 -10.66
N LYS A 63 -6.25 -4.71 -9.61
CA LYS A 63 -7.69 -4.44 -9.73
C LYS A 63 -8.00 -3.19 -10.57
N ILE A 64 -7.24 -2.11 -10.43
CA ILE A 64 -7.52 -0.85 -11.14
C ILE A 64 -7.38 -0.98 -12.67
N GLN A 65 -6.72 -2.03 -13.15
CA GLN A 65 -6.56 -2.33 -14.58
C GLN A 65 -7.76 -3.08 -15.18
N ASP A 66 -8.72 -3.52 -14.36
CA ASP A 66 -9.90 -4.24 -14.84
C ASP A 66 -10.75 -3.35 -15.77
N PRO A 67 -11.00 -3.75 -17.03
CA PRO A 67 -11.79 -2.98 -17.98
C PRO A 67 -13.26 -2.83 -17.55
N ALA A 68 -13.78 -3.73 -16.72
CA ALA A 68 -15.18 -3.70 -16.27
C ALA A 68 -15.46 -2.62 -15.21
N LEU A 69 -14.43 -1.95 -14.68
CA LEU A 69 -14.59 -0.89 -13.70
C LEU A 69 -15.06 0.41 -14.35
N SER A 70 -16.04 1.05 -13.71
CA SER A 70 -16.48 2.40 -14.03
C SER A 70 -15.47 3.45 -13.57
N ASP A 71 -15.52 4.63 -14.18
CA ASP A 71 -14.65 5.75 -13.86
C ASP A 71 -14.69 6.15 -12.38
N TYR A 72 -15.86 6.09 -11.74
CA TYR A 72 -16.00 6.38 -10.30
C TYR A 72 -15.27 5.34 -9.45
N GLN A 73 -15.40 4.06 -9.77
CA GLN A 73 -14.70 2.98 -9.06
C GLN A 73 -13.19 3.09 -9.24
N ILE A 74 -12.73 3.51 -10.42
CA ILE A 74 -11.30 3.76 -10.68
C ILE A 74 -10.80 4.92 -9.81
N ARG A 75 -11.56 6.01 -9.67
CA ARG A 75 -11.23 7.14 -8.76
C ARG A 75 -11.12 6.68 -7.31
N ASP A 76 -12.10 5.91 -6.83
CA ASP A 76 -12.09 5.39 -5.46
C ASP A 76 -10.89 4.47 -5.21
N LEU A 77 -10.58 3.57 -6.15
CA LEU A 77 -9.40 2.71 -6.06
C LEU A 77 -8.09 3.50 -6.06
N ASN A 78 -8.03 4.59 -6.83
CA ASN A 78 -6.88 5.48 -6.86
C ASN A 78 -6.68 6.21 -5.52
N ASP A 79 -7.77 6.67 -4.90
CA ASP A 79 -7.75 7.27 -3.56
C ASP A 79 -7.29 6.28 -2.50
N GLU A 80 -7.80 5.05 -2.55
CA GLU A 80 -7.38 3.97 -1.66
C GLU A 80 -5.90 3.63 -1.84
N LEU A 81 -5.40 3.56 -3.08
CA LEU A 81 -3.97 3.37 -3.35
C LEU A 81 -3.13 4.51 -2.76
N ASN A 82 -3.52 5.78 -2.95
CA ASN A 82 -2.83 6.91 -2.36
C ASN A 82 -2.81 6.86 -0.81
N LYS A 83 -3.91 6.42 -0.18
CA LYS A 83 -3.96 6.20 1.27
C LYS A 83 -2.96 5.11 1.69
N LEU A 84 -2.95 3.96 1.00
CA LEU A 84 -2.02 2.87 1.30
C LEU A 84 -0.55 3.23 1.08
N PHE A 85 -0.23 4.01 0.04
CA PHE A 85 1.15 4.46 -0.19
C PHE A 85 1.63 5.44 0.89
N ARG A 86 0.76 6.34 1.37
CA ARG A 86 1.08 7.21 2.52
C ARG A 86 1.32 6.40 3.78
N GLU A 87 0.46 5.42 4.02
CA GLU A 87 0.58 4.54 5.16
C GLU A 87 1.86 3.69 5.10
N LYS A 88 2.16 3.11 3.93
CA LYS A 88 3.42 2.40 3.66
C LYS A 88 4.63 3.28 4.02
N TRP A 89 4.61 4.55 3.61
CA TRP A 89 5.67 5.50 3.92
C TRP A 89 5.79 5.74 5.43
N GLN A 90 4.68 5.88 6.15
CA GLN A 90 4.70 6.02 7.62
C GLN A 90 5.31 4.79 8.31
N TRP A 91 5.00 3.57 7.83
CA TRP A 91 5.65 2.36 8.33
C TRP A 91 7.16 2.34 8.04
N GLU A 92 7.58 2.78 6.85
CA GLU A 92 9.01 2.87 6.49
C GLU A 92 9.77 3.93 7.31
N VAL A 93 9.12 5.05 7.63
CA VAL A 93 9.65 6.06 8.56
C VAL A 93 9.82 5.45 9.94
N ARG A 94 8.78 4.79 10.46
CA ARG A 94 8.82 4.19 11.80
C ARG A 94 9.90 3.12 11.92
N ILE A 95 10.06 2.26 10.92
CA ILE A 95 11.13 1.26 10.90
C ILE A 95 12.51 1.93 10.97
N ARG A 96 12.70 3.04 10.23
CA ARG A 96 13.96 3.80 10.29
C ARG A 96 14.18 4.43 11.67
N GLU A 97 13.15 5.03 12.27
CA GLU A 97 13.24 5.61 13.62
C GLU A 97 13.65 4.57 14.67
N LEU A 98 13.20 3.33 14.51
CA LEU A 98 13.57 2.19 15.35
C LEU A 98 14.96 1.61 15.04
N GLY A 99 15.74 2.25 14.15
CA GLY A 99 17.09 1.80 13.77
C GLY A 99 17.12 0.71 12.69
N GLY A 100 15.99 0.42 12.05
CA GLY A 100 15.86 -0.60 11.01
C GLY A 100 16.28 -0.14 9.60
N PRO A 101 16.14 -1.02 8.59
CA PRO A 101 16.58 -0.75 7.23
C PRO A 101 15.88 0.47 6.59
N ASN A 102 16.66 1.26 5.83
CA ASN A 102 16.11 2.40 5.10
C ASN A 102 15.49 1.98 3.76
N TYR A 103 14.21 1.60 3.80
CA TYR A 103 13.45 1.22 2.60
C TYR A 103 13.18 2.37 1.62
N MET A 104 13.30 3.63 2.03
CA MET A 104 13.12 4.77 1.11
C MET A 104 14.32 4.97 0.18
N ARG A 105 15.51 4.47 0.54
CA ARG A 105 16.74 4.65 -0.25
C ARG A 105 16.80 3.72 -1.46
N GLY A 106 16.17 2.55 -1.35
CA GLY A 106 16.12 1.53 -2.41
C GLY A 106 14.85 1.53 -3.25
N GLY A 107 13.84 2.33 -2.88
CA GLY A 107 12.68 2.55 -3.73
C GLY A 107 13.11 3.37 -4.93
N GLY A 108 13.38 2.70 -6.06
CA GLY A 108 13.67 3.35 -7.33
C GLY A 108 12.72 4.53 -7.52
N ARG A 109 13.28 5.68 -7.92
CA ARG A 109 12.52 6.85 -8.37
C ARG A 109 11.30 6.32 -9.14
N VAL A 110 10.09 6.66 -8.69
CA VAL A 110 8.87 6.15 -9.32
C VAL A 110 8.93 6.58 -10.76
N VAL A 111 9.24 5.62 -11.63
CA VAL A 111 9.36 5.81 -13.06
C VAL A 111 7.97 5.57 -13.64
N ASP A 112 7.51 6.57 -14.39
CA ASP A 112 6.32 6.50 -15.22
C ASP A 112 6.45 5.35 -16.26
N ASP A 113 5.37 4.94 -16.92
CA ASP A 113 5.41 3.95 -18.02
C ASP A 113 6.32 4.41 -19.19
N ALA A 114 6.61 5.72 -19.26
CA ALA A 114 7.60 6.31 -20.15
C ALA A 114 9.06 6.28 -19.59
N GLY A 115 9.33 5.54 -18.51
CA GLY A 115 10.64 5.49 -17.86
C GLY A 115 11.08 6.81 -17.20
N ARG A 116 10.15 7.75 -16.97
CA ARG A 116 10.46 9.09 -16.43
C ARG A 116 10.32 9.13 -14.93
N VAL A 117 11.37 9.60 -14.27
CA VAL A 117 11.39 9.87 -12.83
C VAL A 117 10.32 10.91 -12.49
N VAL A 118 9.30 10.52 -11.73
CA VAL A 118 8.40 11.48 -11.09
C VAL A 118 9.18 12.22 -10.01
N GLU A 119 9.55 13.46 -10.30
CA GLU A 119 10.17 14.36 -9.34
C GLU A 119 9.22 14.62 -8.16
N GLY A 120 9.73 14.56 -6.92
CA GLY A 120 8.89 14.67 -5.71
C GLY A 120 8.41 13.33 -5.14
N GLY A 121 9.24 12.28 -5.22
CA GLY A 121 9.02 10.94 -4.67
C GLY A 121 8.54 10.92 -3.20
N GLY A 122 7.23 11.10 -2.99
CA GLY A 122 6.56 10.90 -1.71
C GLY A 122 5.46 11.89 -1.33
N ARG A 123 5.32 13.07 -1.96
CA ARG A 123 4.46 14.15 -1.43
C ARG A 123 3.39 14.67 -2.38
N GLY A 124 2.78 13.80 -3.17
CA GLY A 124 1.71 14.20 -4.08
C GLY A 124 0.67 13.11 -4.23
N TYR A 125 -0.55 13.52 -4.56
CA TYR A 125 -1.57 12.62 -5.07
C TYR A 125 -1.10 12.05 -6.41
N LYS A 126 -1.26 10.74 -6.60
CA LYS A 126 -0.80 10.03 -7.79
C LYS A 126 -1.97 9.35 -8.48
N TYR A 127 -1.88 9.24 -9.81
CA TYR A 127 -2.81 8.46 -10.62
C TYR A 127 -2.13 7.16 -11.04
N PHE A 128 -2.70 6.03 -10.66
CA PHE A 128 -2.18 4.69 -10.91
C PHE A 128 -2.97 3.99 -12.02
N GLY A 129 -2.27 3.34 -12.95
CA GLY A 129 -2.90 2.56 -14.02
C GLY A 129 -3.95 3.36 -14.81
N ARG A 130 -5.12 2.74 -15.03
CA ARG A 130 -6.27 3.35 -15.73
C ARG A 130 -6.78 4.65 -15.11
N ALA A 131 -6.41 4.98 -13.86
CA ALA A 131 -6.78 6.29 -13.29
C ALA A 131 -6.19 7.47 -14.07
N ARG A 132 -5.16 7.25 -14.87
CA ARG A 132 -4.56 8.26 -15.76
C ARG A 132 -5.37 8.51 -17.02
N GLU A 133 -6.17 7.52 -17.43
CA GLU A 133 -7.02 7.57 -18.63
C GLU A 133 -8.37 8.24 -18.36
N LEU A 134 -8.66 8.55 -17.08
CA LEU A 134 -9.91 9.19 -16.70
C LEU A 134 -10.08 10.55 -17.40
N PRO A 135 -11.32 10.90 -17.81
CA PRO A 135 -11.62 12.22 -18.34
C PRO A 135 -11.17 13.33 -17.37
N GLY A 136 -10.54 14.37 -17.91
CA GLY A 136 -9.91 15.48 -17.17
C GLY A 136 -8.52 15.14 -16.60
N VAL A 137 -8.25 13.91 -16.16
CA VAL A 137 -6.91 13.52 -15.71
C VAL A 137 -5.97 13.36 -16.90
N ARG A 138 -6.45 12.71 -17.97
CA ARG A 138 -5.68 12.52 -19.20
C ARG A 138 -5.21 13.85 -19.79
N GLU A 139 -6.10 14.83 -19.86
CA GLU A 139 -5.83 16.18 -20.37
C GLU A 139 -4.75 16.90 -19.55
N LEU A 140 -4.75 16.74 -18.21
CA LEU A 140 -3.71 17.30 -17.35
C LEU A 140 -2.32 16.72 -17.66
N PHE A 141 -2.25 15.41 -17.93
CA PHE A 141 -0.99 14.76 -18.28
C PHE A 141 -0.53 15.16 -19.69
N GLU A 142 -1.44 15.24 -20.67
CA GLU A 142 -1.12 15.68 -22.03
C GLU A 142 -0.64 17.14 -22.05
N ALA A 143 -1.35 18.06 -21.38
CA ALA A 143 -0.95 19.46 -21.27
C ALA A 143 0.43 19.63 -20.59
N ALA A 144 0.71 18.83 -19.55
CA ALA A 144 2.01 18.84 -18.88
C ALA A 144 3.15 18.29 -19.75
N VAL A 145 2.85 17.48 -20.77
CA VAL A 145 3.85 17.02 -21.76
C VAL A 145 4.12 18.14 -22.76
N VAL A 146 3.07 18.75 -23.32
CA VAL A 146 3.19 19.83 -24.33
C VAL A 146 3.98 21.02 -23.77
N GLY A 147 3.65 21.50 -22.57
CA GLY A 147 4.37 22.64 -21.97
C GLY A 147 5.87 22.39 -21.74
N LYS A 148 6.29 21.12 -21.60
CA LYS A 148 7.71 20.77 -21.47
C LYS A 148 8.43 20.66 -22.81
N GLU A 149 7.71 20.41 -23.90
CA GLU A 149 8.27 20.43 -25.25
C GLU A 149 8.47 21.86 -25.74
N GLU A 150 7.62 22.80 -25.34
CA GLU A 150 7.77 24.23 -25.64
C GLU A 150 8.91 24.91 -24.85
N GLU A 151 9.28 24.39 -23.68
CA GLU A 151 10.42 24.87 -22.87
C GLU A 151 11.79 24.28 -23.29
N ARG A 152 11.82 23.33 -24.24
CA ARG A 152 13.06 22.66 -24.72
C ARG A 152 13.59 23.27 -25.99
#